data_AF-A0AAX2RY46-F1
#
_entry.id   AF-A0AAX2RY46-F1
#
_cell.length_a   1.000
_cell.length_b   1.000
_cell.length_c   1.000
_cell.angle_alpha   90.00
_cell.angle_beta   90.00
_cell.angle_gamma   90.00
#
_symmetry.space_group_name_H-M   'P 1'
#
loop_
_entity.id
_entity.type
_entity.pdbx_description
1 polymer ?
#
loop_
_entity_poly.entity_id
_entity_poly.type
_entity_poly.pdbx_seq_one_letter_code
_entity_poly.pdbx_strand_id
1 'polypeptide(L)'
;MKNFTDIANRLKTELSLTMDKEVAELLKMSKSAFAERKRRGVFPENALRLLELERPDLKLDINYILSGIREPNNANNEDLVNAIKDKATEIDMDDYSATINPSLITPSDAINPVLLNMDEIKLLANFRRSDTQGKQLISETAKMCCKHSIANMRLAEYTEKELLDYTKRNPKKNA
;
A
#
# COMPACT_ATOMS: atom_id res chain seq x y z
N MET A 1 13.68 -20.37 -4.60
CA MET A 1 13.16 -19.84 -5.88
C MET A 1 11.66 -20.13 -6.03
N LYS A 2 10.82 -19.80 -5.02
CA LYS A 2 9.38 -20.14 -5.00
C LYS A 2 8.41 -18.95 -4.99
N ASN A 3 8.91 -17.71 -4.85
CA ASN A 3 8.03 -16.57 -4.56
C ASN A 3 7.09 -16.20 -5.73
N PHE A 4 7.58 -16.22 -6.98
CA PHE A 4 6.78 -15.73 -8.12
C PHE A 4 5.49 -16.54 -8.35
N THR A 5 5.60 -17.88 -8.43
CA THR A 5 4.46 -18.76 -8.71
C THR A 5 3.43 -18.70 -7.60
N ASP A 6 3.88 -18.64 -6.35
CA ASP A 6 3.00 -18.56 -5.18
C ASP A 6 2.25 -17.22 -5.15
N ILE A 7 2.94 -16.09 -5.41
CA ILE A 7 2.32 -14.77 -5.54
C ILE A 7 1.30 -14.77 -6.69
N ALA A 8 1.68 -15.29 -7.86
CA ALA A 8 0.79 -15.33 -9.02
C ALA A 8 -0.45 -16.20 -8.79
N ASN A 9 -0.31 -17.32 -8.07
CA ASN A 9 -1.43 -18.17 -7.71
C ASN A 9 -2.35 -17.50 -6.70
N ARG A 10 -1.83 -16.78 -5.70
CA ARG A 10 -2.65 -15.99 -4.77
C ARG A 10 -3.42 -14.90 -5.49
N LEU A 11 -2.77 -14.17 -6.39
CA LEU A 11 -3.42 -13.14 -7.21
C LEU A 11 -4.55 -13.74 -8.06
N LYS A 12 -4.33 -14.90 -8.67
CA LYS A 12 -5.37 -15.63 -9.41
C LYS A 12 -6.54 -16.03 -8.52
N THR A 13 -6.28 -16.51 -7.31
CA THR A 13 -7.33 -16.90 -6.36
C THR A 13 -8.17 -15.70 -5.95
N GLU A 14 -7.55 -14.55 -5.62
CA GLU A 14 -8.29 -13.33 -5.27
C GLU A 14 -9.19 -12.84 -6.39
N LEU A 15 -8.72 -12.95 -7.64
CA LEU A 15 -9.44 -12.47 -8.81
C LEU A 15 -10.28 -13.53 -9.53
N SER A 16 -10.33 -14.76 -8.98
CA SER A 16 -10.97 -15.92 -9.60
C SER A 16 -10.51 -16.18 -11.05
N LEU A 17 -9.24 -15.91 -11.35
CA LEU A 17 -8.62 -16.13 -12.65
C LEU A 17 -7.93 -17.50 -12.70
N THR A 18 -7.81 -18.08 -13.89
CA THR A 18 -7.15 -19.39 -14.06
C THR A 18 -5.87 -19.28 -14.88
N MET A 19 -5.84 -18.36 -15.85
CA MET A 19 -4.79 -18.31 -16.86
C MET A 19 -3.73 -17.23 -16.57
N ASP A 20 -2.45 -17.57 -16.76
CA ASP A 20 -1.33 -16.60 -16.70
C ASP A 20 -1.51 -15.46 -17.72
N LYS A 21 -2.19 -15.73 -18.84
CA LYS A 21 -2.59 -14.73 -19.84
C LYS A 21 -3.41 -13.60 -19.20
N GLU A 22 -4.41 -13.96 -18.40
CA GLU A 22 -5.38 -13.01 -17.85
C GLU A 22 -4.71 -12.13 -16.80
N VAL A 23 -3.85 -12.74 -15.98
CA VAL A 23 -3.01 -12.02 -15.02
C VAL A 23 -2.09 -11.01 -15.72
N ALA A 24 -1.47 -11.41 -16.84
CA ALA A 24 -0.61 -10.50 -17.61
C ALA A 24 -1.40 -9.31 -18.20
N GLU A 25 -2.57 -9.58 -18.77
CA GLU A 25 -3.47 -8.55 -19.32
C GLU A 25 -3.93 -7.57 -18.23
N LEU A 26 -4.28 -8.08 -17.04
CA LEU A 26 -4.71 -7.27 -15.91
C LEU A 26 -3.60 -6.36 -15.36
N LEU A 27 -2.38 -6.89 -15.30
CA LEU A 27 -1.18 -6.12 -14.93
C LEU A 27 -0.65 -5.25 -16.09
N LYS A 28 -1.43 -5.09 -17.17
CA LYS A 28 -1.11 -4.29 -18.36
C LYS A 28 0.23 -4.65 -18.99
N MET A 29 0.59 -5.93 -18.99
CA MET A 29 1.82 -6.41 -19.62
C MET A 29 1.56 -7.51 -20.65
N SER A 30 2.47 -7.60 -21.62
CA SER A 30 2.41 -8.66 -22.63
C SER A 30 2.68 -10.04 -22.02
N LYS A 31 2.10 -11.10 -22.62
CA LYS A 31 2.32 -12.50 -22.23
C LYS A 31 3.79 -12.88 -22.19
N SER A 32 4.59 -12.38 -23.15
CA SER A 32 6.03 -12.63 -23.22
C SER A 32 6.80 -11.93 -22.10
N ALA A 33 6.42 -10.70 -21.73
CA ALA A 33 7.03 -9.99 -20.60
C ALA A 33 6.75 -10.69 -19.27
N PHE A 34 5.53 -11.17 -19.06
CA PHE A 34 5.17 -11.93 -17.86
C PHE A 34 5.93 -13.27 -17.79
N ALA A 35 6.02 -14.01 -18.91
CA ALA A 35 6.77 -15.26 -18.98
C ALA A 35 8.27 -15.06 -18.68
N GLU A 36 8.88 -13.99 -19.20
CA GLU A 36 10.28 -13.69 -18.94
C GLU A 36 10.53 -13.31 -17.47
N ARG A 37 9.63 -12.54 -16.85
CA ARG A 37 9.68 -12.25 -15.41
C ARG A 37 9.51 -13.49 -14.55
N LYS A 38 8.60 -14.40 -14.94
CA LYS A 38 8.42 -15.72 -14.31
C LYS A 38 9.71 -16.54 -14.36
N ARG A 39 10.40 -16.56 -15.51
CA ARG A 39 11.70 -17.21 -15.67
C ARG A 39 12.78 -16.60 -14.76
N ARG A 40 12.78 -15.28 -14.59
CA ARG A 40 13.72 -14.55 -13.72
C ARG A 40 13.34 -14.61 -12.23
N GLY A 41 12.11 -15.02 -11.90
CA GLY A 41 11.61 -15.10 -10.53
C GLY A 41 11.30 -13.73 -9.88
N VAL A 42 11.11 -12.67 -10.68
CA VAL A 42 10.88 -11.30 -10.19
C VAL A 42 9.42 -10.91 -10.46
N PHE A 43 8.63 -10.75 -9.40
CA PHE A 43 7.22 -10.40 -9.53
C PHE A 43 7.05 -8.89 -9.77
N PRO A 44 6.15 -8.47 -10.68
CA PRO A 44 5.90 -7.05 -10.98
C PRO A 44 5.04 -6.38 -9.89
N GLU A 45 5.61 -6.17 -8.70
CA GLU A 45 4.91 -5.56 -7.56
C GLU A 45 4.32 -4.18 -7.90
N ASN A 46 5.07 -3.33 -8.60
CA ASN A 46 4.62 -1.99 -8.99
C ASN A 46 3.37 -2.04 -9.89
N ALA A 47 3.28 -3.00 -10.81
CA ALA A 47 2.11 -3.16 -11.67
C ALA A 47 0.87 -3.59 -10.87
N LEU A 48 1.07 -4.41 -9.83
CA LEU A 48 -0.01 -4.83 -8.94
C LEU A 48 -0.54 -3.66 -8.10
N ARG A 49 0.34 -2.81 -7.54
CA ARG A 49 -0.08 -1.61 -6.80
C ARG A 49 -0.76 -0.57 -7.70
N LEU A 50 -0.33 -0.44 -8.96
CA LEU A 50 -1.00 0.42 -9.93
C LEU A 50 -2.40 -0.07 -10.28
N LEU A 51 -2.60 -1.39 -10.38
CA LEU A 51 -3.91 -1.98 -10.62
C LEU A 51 -4.89 -1.65 -9.49
N GLU A 52 -4.46 -1.75 -8.23
CA GLU A 52 -5.29 -1.35 -7.08
C GLU A 52 -5.73 0.11 -7.15
N LEU A 53 -4.83 1.01 -7.57
CA LEU A 53 -5.13 2.43 -7.70
C LEU A 53 -6.11 2.73 -8.84
N GLU A 54 -5.99 2.02 -9.96
CA GLU A 54 -6.87 2.19 -11.13
C GLU A 54 -8.23 1.50 -10.97
N ARG A 55 -8.26 0.42 -10.19
CA ARG A 55 -9.42 -0.45 -9.97
C ARG A 55 -9.63 -0.69 -8.47
N PRO A 56 -9.95 0.35 -7.68
CA PRO A 56 -10.22 0.19 -6.26
C PRO A 56 -11.48 -0.67 -5.99
N ASP A 57 -12.31 -0.89 -7.01
CA ASP A 57 -13.46 -1.79 -7.00
C ASP A 57 -13.08 -3.26 -6.75
N LEU A 58 -11.86 -3.68 -7.12
CA LEU A 58 -11.41 -5.06 -6.97
C LEU A 58 -11.03 -5.44 -5.54
N LYS A 59 -10.89 -4.47 -4.61
CA LYS A 59 -10.57 -4.67 -3.18
C LYS A 59 -9.45 -5.72 -2.95
N LEU A 60 -8.35 -5.59 -3.68
CA LEU A 60 -7.23 -6.52 -3.59
C LEU A 60 -6.44 -6.33 -2.30
N ASP A 61 -6.20 -7.42 -1.56
CA ASP A 61 -5.27 -7.41 -0.43
C ASP A 61 -3.83 -7.60 -0.95
N ILE A 62 -3.16 -6.48 -1.24
CA ILE A 62 -1.79 -6.47 -1.78
C ILE A 62 -0.81 -7.15 -0.83
N ASN A 63 -0.98 -6.93 0.48
CA ASN A 63 -0.09 -7.49 1.49
C ASN A 63 -0.21 -9.02 1.53
N TYR A 64 -1.43 -9.56 1.47
CA TYR A 64 -1.62 -11.01 1.36
C TYR A 64 -1.07 -11.57 0.05
N ILE A 65 -1.29 -10.91 -1.09
CA ILE A 65 -0.82 -11.40 -2.39
C ILE A 65 0.72 -11.54 -2.38
N LEU A 66 1.43 -10.53 -1.87
CA LEU A 66 2.89 -10.52 -1.84
C LEU A 66 3.48 -11.42 -0.75
N SER A 67 2.95 -11.35 0.48
CA SER A 67 3.51 -12.04 1.65
C SER A 67 2.95 -13.46 1.86
N GLY A 68 1.75 -13.73 1.37
CA GLY A 68 0.98 -14.94 1.69
C GLY A 68 0.36 -14.96 3.08
N ILE A 69 0.55 -13.90 3.87
CA ILE A 69 0.01 -13.76 5.22
C ILE A 69 -1.24 -12.89 5.13
N ARG A 70 -2.41 -13.48 5.42
CA ARG A 70 -3.60 -12.67 5.70
C ARG A 70 -3.41 -12.11 7.10
N GLU A 71 -3.42 -10.79 7.22
CA GLU A 71 -3.58 -10.20 8.54
C GLU A 71 -4.89 -10.76 9.13
N PRO A 72 -4.87 -11.33 10.34
CA PRO A 72 -6.08 -11.83 10.96
C PRO A 72 -7.06 -10.67 11.04
N ASN A 73 -8.21 -10.81 10.37
CA ASN A 73 -9.30 -9.85 10.41
C ASN A 73 -9.44 -9.29 11.83
N ASN A 74 -9.54 -7.98 11.89
CA ASN A 74 -9.54 -7.06 13.03
C ASN A 74 -10.61 -7.32 14.11
N ALA A 75 -11.05 -8.55 14.34
CA ALA A 75 -11.98 -8.93 15.40
C ALA A 75 -11.39 -8.74 16.81
N ASN A 76 -10.05 -8.67 16.94
CA ASN A 76 -9.36 -8.54 18.23
C ASN A 76 -8.90 -7.10 18.54
N ASN A 77 -9.27 -6.12 17.71
CA ASN A 77 -8.90 -4.72 17.98
C ASN A 77 -9.66 -4.13 19.17
N GLU A 78 -10.85 -4.64 19.51
CA GLU A 78 -11.55 -4.18 20.73
C GLU A 78 -10.78 -4.56 21.99
N ASP A 79 -10.24 -5.78 22.07
CA ASP A 79 -9.48 -6.24 23.24
C ASP A 79 -8.15 -5.48 23.41
N LEU A 80 -7.47 -5.15 22.29
CA LEU A 80 -6.27 -4.33 22.32
C LEU A 80 -6.56 -2.87 22.68
N VAL A 81 -7.66 -2.31 22.17
CA VAL A 81 -8.10 -0.94 22.50
C VAL A 81 -8.52 -0.85 23.98
N ASN A 82 -9.21 -1.87 24.50
CA ASN A 82 -9.58 -1.95 25.92
C ASN A 82 -8.35 -2.11 26.81
N ALA A 83 -7.38 -2.96 26.44
CA ALA A 83 -6.14 -3.12 27.19
C ALA A 83 -5.27 -1.84 27.21
N ILE A 84 -5.32 -1.01 26.16
CA ILE A 84 -4.65 0.30 26.14
C ILE A 84 -5.41 1.31 27.00
N LYS A 85 -6.75 1.27 26.99
CA LYS A 85 -7.62 2.14 27.79
C LYS A 85 -7.43 1.90 29.29
N ASP A 86 -7.28 0.63 29.69
CA ASP A 86 -7.08 0.24 31.09
C ASP A 86 -5.66 0.55 31.60
N LYS A 87 -4.65 0.58 30.71
CA LYS A 87 -3.27 0.96 31.04
C LYS A 87 -3.03 2.47 31.04
N ALA A 88 -3.85 3.26 30.35
CA ALA A 88 -3.71 4.72 30.28
C ALA A 88 -4.26 5.45 31.51
N THR A 89 -4.90 4.73 32.45
CA THR A 89 -5.53 5.29 33.66
C THR A 89 -4.56 5.57 34.82
N GLU A 90 -3.27 5.25 34.71
CA GLU A 90 -2.25 5.53 35.75
C GLU A 90 -1.29 6.67 35.36
N ILE A 91 -1.81 7.71 34.70
CA ILE A 91 -1.10 9.00 34.65
C ILE A 91 -1.79 9.89 35.67
N ASP A 92 -1.15 10.08 36.82
CA ASP A 92 -1.57 11.00 37.87
C ASP A 92 -1.67 12.42 37.29
N MET A 93 -2.91 12.89 37.12
CA MET A 93 -3.27 14.04 36.27
C MET A 93 -3.64 15.29 37.08
N ASP A 94 -3.17 15.40 38.33
CA ASP A 94 -3.59 16.44 39.26
C ASP A 94 -2.76 17.76 39.22
N ASP A 95 -1.77 17.91 38.33
CA ASP A 95 -0.89 19.11 38.30
C ASP A 95 -1.00 20.00 37.03
N TYR A 96 -2.06 19.88 36.23
CA TYR A 96 -2.30 20.79 35.09
C TYR A 96 -3.73 21.32 35.07
N SER A 97 -3.89 22.62 35.39
CA SER A 97 -5.17 23.36 35.38
C SER A 97 -5.73 23.68 33.98
N ALA A 98 -5.68 22.74 33.05
CA ALA A 98 -6.40 22.83 31.79
C ALA A 98 -6.76 21.42 31.30
N THR A 99 -7.93 20.93 31.72
CA THR A 99 -8.57 19.75 31.13
C THR A 99 -9.00 20.11 29.71
N ILE A 100 -8.06 20.14 28.78
CA ILE A 100 -8.38 20.18 27.36
C ILE A 100 -8.88 18.79 27.03
N ASN A 101 -10.20 18.57 27.17
CA ASN A 101 -10.85 17.45 26.51
C ASN A 101 -10.60 17.64 25.01
N PRO A 102 -9.77 16.81 24.34
CA PRO A 102 -9.80 16.79 22.90
C PRO A 102 -11.18 16.22 22.58
N SER A 103 -12.12 17.09 22.23
CA SER A 103 -13.35 16.68 21.59
C SER A 103 -12.94 15.98 20.30
N LEU A 104 -12.72 14.68 20.40
CA LEU A 104 -12.56 13.77 19.29
C LEU A 104 -13.92 13.74 18.61
N ILE A 105 -14.18 14.74 17.78
CA ILE A 105 -15.26 14.68 16.80
C ILE A 105 -14.87 13.53 15.87
N THR A 106 -15.29 12.31 16.21
CA THR A 106 -15.30 11.21 15.26
C THR A 106 -16.39 11.56 14.25
N PRO A 107 -16.03 11.86 12.98
CA PRO A 107 -17.05 12.02 11.95
C PRO A 107 -17.88 10.73 11.89
N SER A 108 -19.19 10.83 11.61
CA SER A 108 -20.09 9.67 11.55
C SER A 108 -19.61 8.58 10.60
N ASP A 109 -18.76 8.96 9.65
CA ASP A 109 -18.32 8.12 8.53
C ASP A 109 -16.95 7.45 8.81
N ALA A 110 -16.37 7.66 10.00
CA ALA A 110 -15.11 7.03 10.43
C ALA A 110 -15.36 5.64 11.05
N ILE A 111 -16.01 4.76 10.30
CA ILE A 111 -16.48 3.44 10.77
C ILE A 111 -15.33 2.43 10.88
N ASN A 112 -14.24 2.64 10.14
CA ASN A 112 -13.13 1.70 10.08
C ASN A 112 -11.92 2.24 10.85
N PRO A 113 -11.45 1.54 11.91
CA PRO A 113 -10.20 1.89 12.57
C PRO A 113 -9.03 1.62 11.63
N VAL A 114 -8.20 2.64 11.41
CA VAL A 114 -6.94 2.53 10.66
C VAL A 114 -5.79 2.50 11.66
N LEU A 115 -4.98 1.45 11.61
CA LEU A 115 -3.76 1.35 12.41
C LEU A 115 -2.73 2.34 11.85
N LEU A 116 -2.20 3.19 12.71
CA LEU A 116 -1.21 4.20 12.34
C LEU A 116 0.11 3.94 13.07
N ASN A 117 1.21 4.13 12.37
CA ASN A 117 2.53 4.09 12.98
C ASN A 117 2.83 5.38 13.76
N MET A 118 3.94 5.40 14.52
CA MET A 118 4.29 6.53 15.39
C MET A 118 4.52 7.84 14.64
N ASP A 119 5.03 7.78 13.40
CA ASP A 119 5.28 8.97 12.61
C ASP A 119 3.99 9.53 12.01
N GLU A 120 3.06 8.66 11.62
CA GLU A 120 1.71 9.04 11.19
C GLU A 120 0.91 9.67 12.33
N ILE A 121 1.01 9.13 13.55
CA ILE A 121 0.39 9.72 14.74
C ILE A 121 0.95 11.13 14.99
N LYS A 122 2.28 11.31 14.91
CA LYS A 122 2.91 12.63 15.07
C LYS A 122 2.48 13.61 13.97
N LEU A 123 2.41 13.15 12.72
CA LEU A 123 1.97 13.97 11.59
C LEU A 123 0.53 14.44 11.77
N LEU A 124 -0.38 13.54 12.18
CA LEU A 124 -1.77 13.91 12.47
C LEU A 124 -1.88 14.85 13.67
N ALA A 125 -1.10 14.63 14.72
CA ALA A 125 -1.08 15.51 15.88
C ALA A 125 -0.63 16.93 15.49
N ASN A 126 0.43 17.04 14.68
CA ASN A 126 0.89 18.31 14.13
C ASN A 126 -0.18 18.96 13.25
N PHE A 127 -0.77 18.21 12.32
CA PHE A 127 -1.83 18.70 11.45
C PHE A 127 -3.04 19.24 12.23
N ARG A 128 -3.48 18.54 13.28
CA ARG A 128 -4.62 18.96 14.13
C ARG A 128 -4.32 20.25 14.88
N ARG A 129 -3.08 20.43 15.36
CA ARG A 129 -2.61 21.60 16.12
C ARG A 129 -2.24 22.80 15.25
N SER A 130 -1.99 22.60 13.96
CA SER A 130 -1.65 23.69 13.03
C SER A 130 -2.85 24.60 12.72
N ASP A 131 -2.52 25.84 12.35
CA ASP A 131 -3.44 26.79 11.75
C ASP A 131 -3.83 26.40 10.31
N THR A 132 -4.70 27.19 9.68
CA THR A 132 -5.18 26.93 8.31
C THR A 132 -4.04 26.88 7.30
N GLN A 133 -3.05 27.77 7.42
CA GLN A 133 -1.89 27.81 6.52
C GLN A 133 -0.99 26.58 6.70
N GLY A 134 -0.69 26.18 7.95
CA GLY A 134 0.09 24.99 8.26
C GLY A 134 -0.60 23.71 7.80
N LYS A 135 -1.92 23.60 7.99
CA LYS A 135 -2.72 22.49 7.47
C LYS A 135 -2.63 22.40 5.94
N GLN A 136 -2.77 23.53 5.26
CA GLN A 136 -2.63 23.58 3.80
C GLN A 136 -1.22 23.15 3.36
N LEU A 137 -0.17 23.65 4.02
CA LEU A 137 1.20 23.30 3.69
C LEU A 137 1.50 21.80 3.88
N ILE A 138 1.06 21.22 4.99
CA ILE A 138 1.18 19.78 5.24
C ILE A 138 0.44 18.97 4.16
N SER A 139 -0.78 19.39 3.81
CA SER A 139 -1.58 18.73 2.76
C SER A 139 -0.94 18.81 1.37
N GLU A 140 -0.46 20.00 0.97
CA GLU A 140 0.20 20.17 -0.33
C GLU A 140 1.53 19.41 -0.40
N THR A 141 2.29 19.37 0.70
CA THR A 141 3.51 18.57 0.79
C THR A 141 3.20 17.08 0.61
N ALA A 142 2.18 16.56 1.29
CA ALA A 142 1.74 15.18 1.12
C ALA A 142 1.31 14.87 -0.33
N LYS A 143 0.57 15.77 -0.97
CA LYS A 143 0.21 15.64 -2.40
C LYS A 143 1.44 15.63 -3.30
N MET A 144 2.43 16.49 -3.05
CA MET A 144 3.67 16.52 -3.81
C MET A 144 4.47 15.23 -3.66
N CYS A 145 4.61 14.71 -2.43
CA CYS A 145 5.27 13.43 -2.17
C CYS A 145 4.59 12.28 -2.91
N CYS A 146 3.25 12.23 -2.89
CA CYS A 146 2.48 11.24 -3.62
C CYS A 146 2.72 11.32 -5.14
N LYS A 147 2.62 12.54 -5.72
CA LYS A 147 2.91 12.78 -7.15
C LYS A 147 4.33 12.37 -7.53
N HIS A 148 5.31 12.69 -6.68
CA HIS A 148 6.72 12.32 -6.89
C HIS A 148 6.90 10.80 -6.89
N SER A 149 6.30 10.09 -5.94
CA SER A 149 6.33 8.63 -5.88
C SER A 149 5.74 8.00 -7.15
N ILE A 150 4.58 8.49 -7.61
CA ILE A 150 3.94 8.06 -8.86
C ILE A 150 4.83 8.33 -10.07
N ALA A 151 5.47 9.50 -10.15
CA ALA A 151 6.37 9.84 -11.24
C ALA A 151 7.59 8.90 -11.28
N ASN A 152 8.18 8.58 -10.12
CA ASN A 152 9.28 7.64 -10.02
C ASN A 152 8.87 6.23 -10.44
N MET A 153 7.68 5.77 -10.04
CA MET A 153 7.14 4.47 -10.50
C MET A 153 6.97 4.42 -12.02
N ARG A 154 6.44 5.50 -12.64
CA ARG A 154 6.30 5.60 -14.10
C ARG A 154 7.65 5.62 -14.81
N LEU A 155 8.63 6.32 -14.25
CA LEU A 155 9.99 6.36 -14.81
C LEU A 155 10.65 4.97 -14.75
N ALA A 156 10.50 4.27 -13.63
CA ALA A 156 10.95 2.89 -13.49
C ALA A 156 10.28 1.98 -14.53
N GLU A 157 8.96 2.11 -14.74
CA GLU A 157 8.26 1.35 -15.77
C GLU A 157 8.78 1.65 -17.19
N TYR A 158 9.03 2.92 -17.52
CA TYR A 158 9.55 3.32 -18.83
C TYR A 158 10.95 2.74 -19.08
N THR A 159 11.86 2.88 -18.12
CA THR A 159 13.22 2.35 -18.22
C THR A 159 13.23 0.83 -18.31
N GLU A 160 12.38 0.13 -17.56
CA GLU A 160 12.20 -1.32 -17.69
C GLU A 160 11.68 -1.72 -19.09
N LYS A 161 10.72 -0.97 -19.65
CA LYS A 161 10.21 -1.22 -21.01
C LYS A 161 11.28 -1.01 -22.08
N GLU A 162 12.06 0.07 -21.97
CA GLU A 162 13.16 0.36 -22.89
C GLU A 162 14.23 -0.74 -22.87
N LEU A 163 14.62 -1.22 -21.68
CA LEU A 163 15.55 -2.34 -21.52
C LEU A 163 14.99 -3.63 -22.13
N LEU A 164 13.71 -3.93 -21.92
CA LEU A 164 13.06 -5.10 -22.50
C LEU A 164 13.02 -5.01 -24.03
N ASP A 165 12.69 -3.84 -24.60
CA ASP A 165 12.66 -3.66 -26.04
C ASP A 165 14.07 -3.69 -26.66
N TYR A 166 15.10 -3.18 -25.98
CA TYR A 166 16.49 -3.36 -26.38
C TYR A 166 16.88 -4.85 -26.43
N THR A 167 16.52 -5.64 -25.41
CA THR A 167 16.80 -7.08 -25.41
C THR A 167 16.01 -7.87 -26.47
N LYS A 168 14.83 -7.40 -26.89
CA LYS A 168 14.09 -7.98 -28.03
C LYS A 168 14.75 -7.67 -29.38
N ARG A 169 15.32 -6.46 -29.55
CA ARG A 169 15.98 -6.05 -30.80
C ARG A 169 17.34 -6.71 -30.99
N ASN A 170 18.03 -7.07 -29.91
CA ASN A 170 19.29 -7.82 -29.93
C ASN A 170 19.10 -9.20 -29.28
N PRO A 171 18.40 -10.16 -29.93
CA PRO A 171 18.50 -11.54 -29.50
C PRO A 171 19.95 -11.97 -29.71
N LYS A 172 20.61 -12.45 -28.64
CA LYS A 172 22.01 -12.85 -28.62
C LYS A 172 22.45 -13.48 -29.96
N LYS A 173 23.33 -12.80 -30.69
CA LYS A 173 24.26 -13.44 -31.64
C LYS A 173 25.24 -14.26 -30.81
N ASN A 174 24.81 -15.41 -30.34
CA ASN A 174 25.74 -16.41 -29.82
C ASN A 174 25.95 -17.44 -30.92
N ALA A 175 27.21 -17.51 -31.35
CA ALA A 175 27.81 -18.58 -32.12
C ALA A 175 27.70 -19.94 -31.41
#